data_AF-A0A959VHI7-F1
#
_entry.id   AF-A0A959VHI7-F1
#
_cell.length_a   1.000
_cell.length_b   1.000
_cell.length_c   1.000
_cell.angle_alpha   90.00
_cell.angle_beta   90.00
_cell.angle_gamma   90.00
#
_symmetry.space_group_name_H-M   'P 1'
#
loop_
_entity.id
_entity.type
_entity.pdbx_description
1 polymer ?
#
loop_
_entity_poly.entity_id
_entity_poly.type
_entity_poly.pdbx_seq_one_letter_code
_entity_poly.pdbx_strand_id
1 'polypeptide(L)'
;MPNQQPEKPPHVAHFSPEEGTTNWKRLLLNFVNPAYHWKRLKEDLKVSRKALENRRAIQNGELQGHPLPEIFRGKLFGVFFATGWTNLVGIGLGYVTQLYVNSLSNLLSKYAHWIGLFSTPIYCFVVTAIAYQVGWWLDNKQIYRKHAPDPAHQFQHLERDMIPIHLTALKFAVGFGLFNILFGSLFTKLVEVLAGAVARVFPAGVFIMLAEFLFVAGPFVRIMGDFFDKYSYTLATRHRGFFE
;
A
#
# COMPACT_ATOMS: atom_id res chain seq x y z
N MET A 1 39.06 -0.59 27.58
CA MET A 1 37.88 -0.24 26.79
C MET A 1 36.85 -1.34 26.99
N PRO A 2 35.66 -1.07 27.56
CA PRO A 2 34.70 -2.12 27.84
C PRO A 2 34.10 -2.67 26.54
N ASN A 3 34.11 -4.01 26.45
CA ASN A 3 33.50 -4.83 25.42
C ASN A 3 32.04 -4.40 25.18
N GLN A 4 31.76 -3.70 24.08
CA GLN A 4 30.40 -3.58 23.56
C GLN A 4 30.06 -4.90 22.87
N GLN A 5 29.27 -5.74 23.56
CA GLN A 5 28.58 -6.84 22.91
C GLN A 5 27.74 -6.28 21.75
N PRO A 6 27.72 -6.92 20.57
CA PRO A 6 26.85 -6.49 19.49
C PRO A 6 25.41 -6.54 19.97
N GLU A 7 24.72 -5.39 19.94
CA GLU A 7 23.30 -5.29 20.18
C GLU A 7 22.59 -6.31 19.28
N LYS A 8 21.89 -7.26 19.90
CA LYS A 8 20.98 -8.16 19.19
C LYS A 8 20.05 -7.28 18.35
N PRO A 9 19.92 -7.52 17.03
CA PRO A 9 18.94 -6.78 16.24
C PRO A 9 17.58 -6.90 16.92
N PRO A 10 16.78 -5.82 16.98
CA PRO A 10 15.45 -5.88 17.56
C PRO A 10 14.72 -7.03 16.88
N HIS A 11 14.12 -7.92 17.68
CA HIS A 11 13.32 -9.04 17.20
C HIS A 11 12.27 -8.52 16.21
N VAL A 12 12.63 -8.45 14.93
CA VAL A 12 11.70 -8.59 13.83
C VAL A 12 11.12 -9.97 14.11
N ALA A 13 9.82 -10.05 14.35
CA ALA A 13 9.13 -11.32 14.43
C ALA A 13 9.50 -12.07 13.15
N HIS A 14 10.47 -12.99 13.26
CA HIS A 14 10.79 -13.94 12.23
C HIS A 14 9.49 -14.71 12.07
N PHE A 15 8.74 -14.38 11.02
CA PHE A 15 7.68 -15.26 10.58
C PHE A 15 8.39 -16.52 10.10
N SER A 16 8.49 -17.51 11.00
CA SER A 16 8.93 -18.83 10.62
C SER A 16 7.98 -19.29 9.50
N PRO A 17 8.50 -19.73 8.34
CA PRO A 17 7.68 -20.28 7.27
C PRO A 17 6.76 -21.42 7.74
N GLU A 18 7.04 -22.03 8.90
CA GLU A 18 6.23 -23.06 9.53
C GLU A 18 4.91 -22.57 10.16
N GLU A 19 4.73 -21.26 10.38
CA GLU A 19 3.41 -20.71 10.81
C GLU A 19 2.42 -20.49 9.63
N GLY A 20 2.80 -20.93 8.43
CA GLY A 20 2.04 -20.71 7.19
C GLY A 20 0.80 -21.59 6.98
N THR A 21 0.49 -22.56 7.85
CA THR A 21 -0.54 -23.58 7.53
C THR A 21 -1.66 -23.82 8.55
N THR A 22 -1.72 -23.17 9.72
CA THR A 22 -2.64 -23.68 10.77
C THR A 22 -3.45 -22.69 11.58
N ASN A 23 -3.85 -21.52 11.05
CA ASN A 23 -5.08 -20.89 11.57
C ASN A 23 -5.69 -19.78 10.71
N TRP A 24 -6.42 -20.13 9.65
CA TRP A 24 -7.28 -19.18 8.92
C TRP A 24 -8.23 -18.39 9.84
N LYS A 25 -8.66 -18.99 10.98
CA LYS A 25 -9.46 -18.31 11.99
C LYS A 25 -8.68 -17.22 12.72
N ARG A 26 -7.41 -17.44 13.06
CA ARG A 26 -6.55 -16.41 13.69
C ARG A 26 -6.20 -15.31 12.70
N LEU A 27 -6.01 -15.66 11.43
CA LEU A 27 -5.83 -14.71 10.34
C LEU A 27 -7.07 -13.81 10.22
N LEU A 28 -8.27 -14.38 10.12
CA LEU A 28 -9.55 -13.67 10.09
C LEU A 28 -9.79 -12.84 11.35
N LEU A 29 -9.54 -13.37 12.54
CA LEU A 29 -9.67 -12.64 13.81
C LEU A 29 -8.71 -11.44 13.89
N ASN A 30 -7.48 -11.59 13.40
CA ASN A 30 -6.52 -10.50 13.33
C ASN A 30 -6.91 -9.46 12.26
N PHE A 31 -7.57 -9.88 11.17
CA PHE A 31 -8.14 -8.99 10.16
C PHE A 31 -9.27 -8.11 10.69
N VAL A 32 -9.97 -8.56 11.74
CA VAL A 32 -11.08 -7.83 12.38
C VAL A 32 -10.63 -7.18 13.70
N ASN A 33 -9.32 -7.12 14.01
CA ASN A 33 -8.81 -6.52 15.24
C ASN A 33 -8.16 -5.13 14.99
N PRO A 34 -8.89 -4.02 15.24
CA PRO A 34 -8.39 -2.65 15.12
C PRO A 34 -7.07 -2.38 15.85
N ALA A 35 -6.90 -2.95 17.05
CA ALA A 35 -5.72 -2.71 17.88
C ALA A 35 -4.47 -3.31 17.25
N TYR A 36 -4.61 -4.47 16.59
CA TYR A 36 -3.53 -5.10 15.85
C TYR A 36 -3.14 -4.28 14.61
N HIS A 37 -4.12 -3.82 13.82
CA HIS A 37 -3.88 -2.95 12.65
C HIS A 37 -3.15 -1.68 13.04
N TRP A 38 -3.58 -1.03 14.12
CA TRP A 38 -2.96 0.18 14.63
C TRP A 38 -1.53 -0.05 15.12
N LYS A 39 -1.28 -1.13 15.87
CA LYS A 39 0.06 -1.50 16.33
C LYS A 39 0.99 -1.73 15.14
N ARG A 40 0.54 -2.48 14.12
CA ARG A 40 1.35 -2.80 12.96
C ARG A 40 1.62 -1.57 12.09
N LEU A 41 0.62 -0.74 11.85
CA LEU A 41 0.80 0.54 11.16
C LEU A 41 1.87 1.41 11.84
N LYS A 42 1.87 1.48 13.17
CA LYS A 42 2.91 2.21 13.92
C LYS A 42 4.31 1.61 13.71
N GLU A 43 4.43 0.28 13.69
CA GLU A 43 5.69 -0.40 13.42
C GLU A 43 6.17 -0.10 11.99
N ASP A 44 5.28 -0.21 11.00
CA ASP A 44 5.61 0.05 9.60
C ASP A 44 6.02 1.51 9.37
N LEU A 45 5.29 2.47 9.95
CA LEU A 45 5.67 3.89 9.93
C LEU A 45 7.02 4.16 10.60
N LYS A 46 7.34 3.45 11.68
CA LYS A 46 8.64 3.56 12.35
C LYS A 46 9.77 3.03 11.46
N VAL A 47 9.56 1.90 10.78
CA VAL A 47 10.54 1.34 9.83
C VAL A 47 10.71 2.27 8.63
N SER A 48 9.62 2.83 8.08
CA SER A 48 9.69 3.82 7.01
C SER A 48 10.42 5.09 7.41
N ARG A 49 10.17 5.61 8.62
CA ARG A 49 10.90 6.76 9.15
C ARG A 49 12.39 6.48 9.24
N LYS A 50 12.80 5.33 9.77
CA LYS A 50 14.22 4.93 9.81
C LYS A 50 14.83 4.83 8.41
N ALA A 51 14.09 4.28 7.45
CA ALA A 51 14.56 4.21 6.06
C ALA A 51 14.72 5.60 5.42
N LEU A 52 13.85 6.56 5.77
CA LEU A 52 13.97 7.96 5.33
C LEU A 52 15.14 8.69 6.00
N GLU A 53 15.36 8.49 7.30
CA GLU A 53 16.48 9.07 8.05
C GLU A 53 17.83 8.58 7.47
N ASN A 54 17.90 7.30 7.07
CA ASN A 54 19.09 6.71 6.47
C ASN A 54 19.17 6.90 4.94
N ARG A 55 18.23 7.61 4.32
CA ARG A 55 18.08 7.71 2.85
C ARG A 55 19.36 8.13 2.13
N ARG A 56 20.10 9.09 2.68
CA ARG A 56 21.36 9.58 2.08
C ARG A 56 22.46 8.53 2.13
N ALA A 57 22.64 7.87 3.28
CA ALA A 57 23.60 6.77 3.42
C ALA A 57 23.23 5.58 2.51
N ILE A 58 21.93 5.31 2.34
CA ILE A 58 21.43 4.28 1.39
C ILE A 58 21.76 4.67 -0.05
N GLN A 59 21.50 5.91 -0.44
CA GLN A 59 21.77 6.38 -1.79
C GLN A 59 23.26 6.28 -2.11
N ASN A 60 24.13 6.70 -1.19
CA ASN A 60 25.57 6.70 -1.39
C ASN A 60 26.23 5.31 -1.24
N GLY A 61 25.49 4.25 -0.90
CA GLY A 61 26.05 2.92 -0.67
C GLY A 61 26.87 2.80 0.63
N GLU A 62 26.70 3.73 1.57
CA GLU A 62 27.52 3.86 2.79
C GLU A 62 27.06 2.93 3.94
N LEU A 63 26.01 2.13 3.72
CA LEU A 63 25.44 1.26 4.74
C LEU A 63 26.18 -0.07 4.85
N GLN A 64 27.38 -0.04 5.42
CA GLN A 64 28.03 -1.26 5.87
C GLN A 64 27.33 -1.76 7.14
N GLY A 65 26.75 -2.96 7.09
CA GLY A 65 26.22 -3.67 8.26
C GLY A 65 24.74 -3.44 8.61
N HIS A 66 23.99 -2.58 7.91
CA HIS A 66 22.54 -2.46 8.12
C HIS A 66 21.77 -3.58 7.40
N PRO A 67 20.65 -4.07 7.97
CA PRO A 67 19.81 -5.05 7.31
C PRO A 67 19.11 -4.41 6.09
N LEU A 68 19.71 -4.55 4.92
CA LEU A 68 19.18 -4.09 3.62
C LEU A 68 17.69 -4.46 3.38
N PRO A 69 17.18 -5.63 3.81
CA PRO A 69 15.74 -5.93 3.75
C PRO A 69 14.85 -4.97 4.56
N GLU A 70 15.28 -4.50 5.74
CA GLU A 70 14.48 -3.57 6.55
C GLU A 70 14.36 -2.21 5.89
N ILE A 71 15.42 -1.77 5.21
CA ILE A 71 15.44 -0.52 4.45
C ILE A 71 14.47 -0.60 3.29
N PHE A 72 14.55 -1.65 2.47
CA PHE A 72 13.64 -1.81 1.34
C PHE A 72 12.19 -1.93 1.80
N ARG A 73 11.92 -2.66 2.89
CA ARG A 73 10.59 -2.71 3.51
C ARG A 73 10.10 -1.31 3.88
N GLY A 74 10.91 -0.53 4.60
CA GLY A 74 10.56 0.83 5.01
C GLY A 74 10.29 1.75 3.84
N LYS A 75 11.08 1.65 2.77
CA LYS A 75 10.86 2.40 1.52
C LYS A 75 9.57 2.00 0.81
N LEU A 76 9.33 0.69 0.65
CA LEU A 76 8.13 0.16 0.00
C LEU A 76 6.88 0.67 0.73
N PHE A 77 6.84 0.51 2.05
CA PHE A 77 5.73 0.98 2.87
C PHE A 77 5.60 2.50 2.86
N GLY A 78 6.70 3.23 2.92
CA GLY A 78 6.71 4.69 2.94
C GLY A 78 6.13 5.28 1.66
N VAL A 79 6.56 4.76 0.50
CA VAL A 79 6.00 5.15 -0.80
C VAL A 79 4.53 4.75 -0.89
N PHE A 80 4.18 3.51 -0.50
CA PHE A 80 2.80 3.03 -0.53
C PHE A 80 1.85 3.95 0.25
N PHE A 81 2.24 4.31 1.47
CA PHE A 81 1.46 5.21 2.31
C PHE A 81 1.39 6.62 1.73
N ALA A 82 2.51 7.15 1.23
CA ALA A 82 2.60 8.49 0.64
C ALA A 82 1.81 8.63 -0.67
N THR A 83 1.57 7.54 -1.40
CA THR A 83 0.81 7.55 -2.67
C THR A 83 -0.62 7.09 -2.51
N GLY A 84 -1.04 6.59 -1.35
CA GLY A 84 -2.40 6.07 -1.15
C GLY A 84 -3.51 7.07 -1.46
N TRP A 85 -3.28 8.37 -1.21
CA TRP A 85 -4.24 9.44 -1.48
C TRP A 85 -4.44 9.76 -2.96
N THR A 86 -3.57 9.28 -3.87
CA THR A 86 -3.74 9.54 -5.31
C THR A 86 -4.93 8.78 -5.90
N ASN A 87 -5.51 7.85 -5.15
CA ASN A 87 -6.79 7.22 -5.50
C ASN A 87 -7.92 8.25 -5.69
N LEU A 88 -7.88 9.39 -5.00
CA LEU A 88 -8.87 10.47 -5.14
C LEU A 88 -8.91 11.03 -6.57
N VAL A 89 -7.76 11.08 -7.25
CA VAL A 89 -7.68 11.48 -8.65
C VAL A 89 -8.40 10.44 -9.52
N GLY A 90 -8.22 9.15 -9.25
CA GLY A 90 -8.92 8.07 -9.95
C GLY A 90 -10.45 8.12 -9.77
N ILE A 91 -10.91 8.46 -8.56
CA ILE A 91 -12.34 8.70 -8.27
C ILE A 91 -12.87 9.87 -9.11
N GLY A 92 -12.12 10.97 -9.15
CA GLY A 92 -12.46 12.13 -9.99
C GLY A 92 -12.57 11.76 -11.47
N LEU A 93 -11.63 10.97 -12.00
CA LEU A 93 -11.66 10.49 -13.37
C LEU A 93 -12.89 9.61 -13.66
N GLY A 94 -13.22 8.69 -12.76
CA GLY A 94 -14.41 7.85 -12.90
C GLY A 94 -15.72 8.66 -12.92
N TYR A 95 -15.81 9.69 -12.08
CA TYR A 95 -16.94 10.62 -12.10
C TYR A 95 -17.04 11.41 -13.40
N VAL A 96 -15.91 11.93 -13.91
CA VAL A 96 -15.87 12.61 -15.21
C VAL A 96 -16.29 11.68 -16.34
N THR A 97 -15.83 10.42 -16.33
CA THR A 97 -16.25 9.40 -17.31
C THR A 97 -17.75 9.14 -17.22
N GLN A 98 -18.32 9.05 -16.02
CA GLN A 98 -19.78 8.94 -15.84
C GLN A 98 -20.51 10.13 -16.46
N LEU A 99 -20.09 11.37 -16.17
CA LEU A 99 -20.73 12.57 -16.71
C LEU A 99 -20.62 12.64 -18.24
N TYR A 100 -19.45 12.32 -18.78
CA TYR A 100 -19.22 12.29 -20.22
C TYR A 100 -20.15 11.29 -20.89
N VAL A 101 -20.21 10.05 -20.41
CA VAL A 101 -21.08 9.01 -20.98
C VAL A 101 -22.55 9.38 -20.84
N ASN A 102 -22.95 10.01 -19.73
CA ASN A 102 -24.31 10.49 -19.53
C ASN A 102 -24.70 11.59 -20.53
N SER A 103 -23.73 12.40 -20.98
CA SER A 103 -23.94 13.44 -21.99
C SER A 103 -24.06 12.91 -23.42
N LEU A 104 -23.73 11.63 -23.67
CA LEU A 104 -23.83 11.02 -25.00
C LEU A 104 -25.29 10.63 -25.30
N SER A 105 -25.81 11.04 -26.46
CA SER A 105 -27.19 10.73 -26.90
C SER A 105 -27.36 9.29 -27.42
N ASN A 106 -26.73 8.32 -26.79
CA ASN A 106 -26.71 6.93 -27.23
C ASN A 106 -27.12 5.97 -26.10
N LEU A 107 -27.21 4.68 -26.43
CA LEU A 107 -27.59 3.62 -25.49
C LEU A 107 -26.68 3.56 -24.25
N LEU A 108 -25.44 4.06 -24.34
CA LEU A 108 -24.47 4.03 -23.24
C LEU A 108 -24.84 4.99 -22.11
N SER A 109 -25.58 6.08 -22.38
CA SER A 109 -26.07 7.00 -21.33
C SER A 109 -26.88 6.27 -20.25
N LYS A 110 -27.67 5.26 -20.64
CA LYS A 110 -28.45 4.40 -19.72
C LYS A 110 -27.56 3.62 -18.75
N TYR A 111 -26.30 3.39 -19.13
CA TYR A 111 -25.31 2.67 -18.33
C TYR A 111 -24.22 3.59 -17.77
N ALA A 112 -24.37 4.92 -17.88
CA ALA A 112 -23.34 5.88 -17.47
C ALA A 112 -22.89 5.66 -16.01
N HIS A 113 -23.85 5.39 -15.12
CA HIS A 113 -23.57 5.09 -13.72
C HIS A 113 -22.72 3.81 -13.55
N TRP A 114 -23.08 2.73 -14.27
CA TRP A 114 -22.32 1.49 -14.23
C TRP A 114 -20.92 1.64 -14.84
N ILE A 115 -20.81 2.37 -15.95
CA ILE A 115 -19.53 2.65 -16.60
C ILE A 115 -18.62 3.47 -15.69
N GLY A 116 -19.15 4.50 -15.02
CA GLY A 116 -18.44 5.24 -13.98
C GLY A 116 -17.99 4.33 -12.84
N LEU A 117 -18.90 3.51 -12.32
CA LEU A 117 -18.62 2.59 -11.22
C LEU A 117 -17.52 1.58 -11.55
N PHE A 118 -17.53 0.97 -12.74
CA PHE A 118 -16.54 -0.03 -13.13
C PHE A 118 -15.21 0.57 -13.61
N SER A 119 -15.23 1.77 -14.19
CA SER A 119 -14.01 2.47 -14.61
C SER A 119 -13.25 3.08 -13.42
N THR A 120 -13.95 3.47 -12.35
CA THR A 120 -13.34 4.10 -11.16
C THR A 120 -12.23 3.24 -10.53
N PRO A 121 -12.45 1.95 -10.18
CA PRO A 121 -11.39 1.10 -9.63
C PRO A 121 -10.16 0.98 -10.55
N ILE A 122 -10.39 0.94 -11.86
CA ILE A 122 -9.31 0.86 -12.86
C ILE A 122 -8.49 2.16 -12.83
N TYR A 123 -9.13 3.32 -12.89
CA TYR A 123 -8.43 4.60 -12.79
C TYR A 123 -7.69 4.76 -11.47
N CYS A 124 -8.31 4.41 -10.34
CA CYS A 124 -7.67 4.43 -9.03
C CYS A 124 -6.41 3.56 -9.01
N PHE A 125 -6.49 2.34 -9.56
CA PHE A 125 -5.35 1.44 -9.64
C PHE A 125 -4.24 2.01 -10.52
N VAL A 126 -4.55 2.45 -11.73
CA VAL A 126 -3.56 2.99 -12.68
C VAL A 126 -2.87 4.23 -12.12
N VAL A 127 -3.62 5.21 -11.60
CA VAL A 127 -3.04 6.44 -11.07
C VAL A 127 -2.17 6.15 -9.85
N THR A 128 -2.63 5.29 -8.94
CA THR A 128 -1.85 4.93 -7.74
C THR A 128 -0.62 4.11 -8.09
N ALA A 129 -0.71 3.22 -9.08
CA ALA A 129 0.43 2.44 -9.56
C ALA A 129 1.51 3.36 -10.15
N ILE A 130 1.11 4.33 -11.00
CA ILE A 130 2.03 5.33 -11.56
C ILE A 130 2.68 6.16 -10.45
N ALA A 131 1.88 6.68 -9.52
CA ALA A 131 2.40 7.49 -8.41
C ALA A 131 3.40 6.68 -7.56
N TYR A 132 3.07 5.43 -7.25
CA TYR A 132 3.93 4.51 -6.51
C TYR A 132 5.26 4.26 -7.24
N GLN A 133 5.19 3.95 -8.53
CA GLN A 133 6.35 3.67 -9.36
C GLN A 133 7.28 4.88 -9.47
N VAL A 134 6.70 6.08 -9.66
CA VAL A 134 7.46 7.34 -9.66
C VAL A 134 8.11 7.59 -8.30
N GLY A 135 7.36 7.45 -7.21
CA GLY A 135 7.89 7.62 -5.85
C GLY A 135 9.04 6.67 -5.55
N TRP A 136 8.90 5.41 -5.93
CA TRP A 136 9.94 4.39 -5.79
C TRP A 136 11.17 4.70 -6.63
N TRP A 137 10.98 5.06 -7.91
CA TRP A 137 12.09 5.42 -8.79
C TRP A 137 12.86 6.64 -8.28
N LEU A 138 12.17 7.69 -7.82
CA LEU A 138 12.81 8.87 -7.25
C LEU A 138 13.67 8.51 -6.03
N ASP A 139 13.23 7.54 -5.23
CA ASP A 139 13.94 7.12 -4.03
C ASP A 139 15.13 6.17 -4.31
N ASN A 140 15.09 5.45 -5.42
CA ASN A 140 16.07 4.41 -5.78
C ASN A 140 16.79 4.69 -7.11
N LYS A 141 16.71 5.93 -7.61
CA LYS A 141 17.25 6.35 -8.92
C LYS A 141 18.71 5.98 -9.11
N GLN A 142 19.52 6.08 -8.06
CA GLN A 142 20.95 5.76 -8.11
C GLN A 142 21.20 4.26 -8.31
N ILE A 143 20.38 3.40 -7.70
CA ILE A 143 20.43 1.94 -7.91
C ILE A 143 20.21 1.63 -9.39
N TYR A 144 19.18 2.21 -10.00
CA TYR A 144 18.88 1.98 -11.42
C TYR A 144 19.95 2.55 -12.36
N ARG A 145 20.47 3.75 -12.06
CA ARG A 145 21.58 4.34 -12.84
C ARG A 145 22.87 3.52 -12.80
N LYS A 146 23.15 2.80 -11.71
CA LYS A 146 24.32 1.89 -11.61
C LYS A 146 24.14 0.66 -12.49
N HIS A 147 22.90 0.15 -12.63
CA HIS A 147 22.61 -1.02 -13.46
C HIS A 147 22.67 -0.72 -14.96
N ALA A 148 22.17 0.44 -15.38
CA ALA A 148 22.20 0.84 -16.78
C ALA A 148 22.27 2.36 -16.95
N PRO A 149 23.08 2.89 -17.88
CA PRO A 149 23.13 4.32 -18.16
C PRO A 149 21.91 4.79 -18.98
N ASP A 150 21.30 3.92 -19.78
CA ASP A 150 20.20 4.29 -20.66
C ASP A 150 18.82 4.19 -19.95
N PRO A 151 17.87 5.09 -20.27
CA PRO A 151 16.57 5.11 -19.61
C PRO A 151 15.69 3.87 -19.85
N ALA A 152 15.85 3.20 -21.00
CA ALA A 152 15.01 2.06 -21.36
C ALA A 152 15.32 0.85 -20.48
N HIS A 153 16.60 0.52 -20.29
CA HIS A 153 17.00 -0.55 -19.39
C HIS A 153 16.75 -0.16 -17.92
N GLN A 154 16.94 1.10 -17.52
CA GLN A 154 16.52 1.56 -16.18
C GLN A 154 15.03 1.30 -15.92
N PHE A 155 14.18 1.58 -16.92
CA PHE A 155 12.75 1.30 -16.83
C PHE A 155 12.45 -0.19 -16.75
N GLN A 156 13.12 -1.04 -17.53
CA GLN A 156 12.97 -2.51 -17.42
C GLN A 156 13.35 -3.04 -16.03
N HIS A 157 14.41 -2.50 -15.44
CA HIS A 157 14.81 -2.85 -14.06
C HIS A 157 13.79 -2.38 -13.02
N LEU A 158 13.25 -1.17 -13.20
CA LEU A 158 12.17 -0.65 -12.36
C LEU A 158 10.93 -1.54 -12.46
N GLU A 159 10.49 -1.91 -13.66
CA GLU A 159 9.35 -2.81 -13.88
C GLU A 159 9.56 -4.17 -13.22
N ARG A 160 10.78 -4.72 -13.31
CA ARG A 160 11.11 -6.00 -12.65
C ARG A 160 10.98 -5.95 -11.12
N ASP A 161 11.18 -4.78 -10.52
CA ASP A 161 10.98 -4.55 -9.09
C ASP A 161 9.50 -4.26 -8.77
N MET A 162 8.78 -3.54 -9.65
CA MET A 162 7.45 -3.01 -9.36
C MET A 162 6.29 -3.92 -9.77
N ILE A 163 6.42 -4.69 -10.86
CA ILE A 163 5.36 -5.61 -11.33
C ILE A 163 4.85 -6.55 -10.23
N PRO A 164 5.71 -7.20 -9.41
CA PRO A 164 5.22 -8.08 -8.35
C PRO A 164 4.36 -7.36 -7.30
N ILE A 165 4.67 -6.09 -7.02
CA ILE A 165 3.88 -5.24 -6.11
C ILE A 165 2.53 -4.94 -6.75
N HIS A 166 2.51 -4.50 -8.01
CA HIS A 166 1.28 -4.17 -8.73
C HIS A 166 0.36 -5.37 -8.89
N LEU A 167 0.91 -6.55 -9.22
CA LEU A 167 0.13 -7.78 -9.33
C LEU A 167 -0.45 -8.21 -7.98
N THR A 168 0.31 -8.08 -6.90
CA THR A 168 -0.20 -8.35 -5.55
C THR A 168 -1.32 -7.38 -5.20
N ALA A 169 -1.09 -6.07 -5.38
CA ALA A 169 -2.09 -5.05 -5.13
C ALA A 169 -3.37 -5.29 -5.94
N LEU A 170 -3.26 -5.60 -7.24
CA LEU A 170 -4.41 -5.85 -8.12
C LEU A 170 -5.27 -7.04 -7.64
N LYS A 171 -4.63 -8.15 -7.24
CA LYS A 171 -5.33 -9.35 -6.74
C LYS A 171 -6.25 -9.03 -5.57
N PHE A 172 -5.80 -8.17 -4.66
CA PHE A 172 -6.57 -7.79 -3.49
C PHE A 172 -7.49 -6.59 -3.75
N ALA A 173 -7.06 -5.61 -4.55
CA ALA A 173 -7.81 -4.38 -4.81
C ALA A 173 -9.18 -4.64 -5.43
N VAL A 174 -9.31 -5.63 -6.33
CA VAL A 174 -10.62 -5.99 -6.91
C VAL A 174 -11.57 -6.53 -5.83
N GLY A 175 -11.10 -7.45 -4.99
CA GLY A 175 -11.88 -8.01 -3.89
C GLY A 175 -12.26 -6.97 -2.84
N PHE A 176 -11.31 -6.12 -2.44
CA PHE A 176 -11.56 -5.00 -1.52
C PHE A 176 -12.47 -3.94 -2.13
N GLY A 177 -12.38 -3.67 -3.44
CA GLY A 177 -13.26 -2.73 -4.13
C GLY A 177 -14.71 -3.21 -4.13
N LEU A 178 -14.95 -4.48 -4.46
CA LEU A 178 -16.28 -5.09 -4.38
C LEU A 178 -16.82 -5.12 -2.95
N PHE A 179 -15.97 -5.50 -1.98
CA PHE A 179 -16.33 -5.45 -0.57
C PHE A 179 -16.65 -4.02 -0.11
N ASN A 180 -15.89 -3.01 -0.55
CA ASN A 180 -16.11 -1.61 -0.17
C ASN A 180 -17.45 -1.08 -0.71
N ILE A 181 -17.89 -1.50 -1.90
CA ILE A 181 -19.20 -1.13 -2.44
C ILE A 181 -20.33 -1.72 -1.56
N LEU A 182 -20.21 -3.00 -1.21
CA LEU A 182 -21.19 -3.69 -0.35
C LEU A 182 -21.19 -3.11 1.08
N PHE A 183 -20.00 -2.93 1.66
CA PHE A 183 -19.82 -2.35 2.98
C PHE A 183 -20.31 -0.91 3.02
N GLY A 184 -19.91 -0.07 2.06
CA GLY A 184 -20.31 1.33 1.98
C GLY A 184 -21.82 1.50 1.86
N SER A 185 -22.49 0.68 1.04
CA SER A 185 -23.96 0.72 0.90
C SER A 185 -24.69 0.27 2.18
N LEU A 186 -24.22 -0.81 2.83
CA LEU A 186 -24.79 -1.29 4.09
C LEU A 186 -24.53 -0.28 5.24
N PHE A 187 -23.33 0.27 5.29
CA PHE A 187 -22.90 1.21 6.31
C PHE A 187 -23.59 2.56 6.18
N THR A 188 -23.82 3.05 4.95
CA THR A 188 -24.59 4.29 4.73
C THR A 188 -26.01 4.13 5.26
N LYS A 189 -26.68 3.00 4.98
CA LYS A 189 -28.01 2.70 5.56
C LYS A 189 -27.98 2.61 7.09
N LEU A 190 -26.94 1.99 7.65
CA LEU A 190 -26.76 1.91 9.10
C LEU A 190 -26.56 3.31 9.71
N VAL A 191 -25.75 4.16 9.08
CA VAL A 191 -25.54 5.54 9.49
C VAL A 191 -26.83 6.35 9.36
N GLU A 192 -27.62 6.20 8.30
CA GLU A 192 -28.92 6.86 8.17
C GLU A 192 -29.87 6.51 9.33
N VAL A 193 -29.90 5.24 9.74
CA VAL A 193 -30.71 4.76 10.87
C VAL A 193 -30.17 5.26 12.22
N LEU A 194 -28.85 5.31 12.39
CA LEU A 194 -28.19 5.74 13.63
C LEU A 194 -27.97 7.26 13.72
N ALA A 195 -28.05 7.99 12.61
CA ALA A 195 -27.73 9.41 12.49
C ALA A 195 -28.61 10.26 13.40
N GLY A 196 -29.86 9.86 13.64
CA GLY A 196 -30.75 10.53 14.59
C GLY A 196 -30.20 10.61 16.02
N ALA A 197 -29.44 9.60 16.45
CA ALA A 197 -28.90 9.51 17.82
C ALA A 197 -27.41 9.85 17.91
N VAL A 198 -26.61 9.49 16.89
CA VAL A 198 -25.13 9.59 16.93
C VAL A 198 -24.60 10.87 16.27
N ALA A 199 -25.30 11.43 15.27
CA ALA A 199 -24.82 12.61 14.54
C ALA A 199 -24.74 13.89 15.40
N ARG A 200 -25.38 13.89 16.58
CA ARG A 200 -25.28 14.99 17.56
C ARG A 200 -23.96 15.00 18.33
N VAL A 201 -23.23 13.88 18.37
CA VAL A 201 -22.06 13.70 19.25
C VAL A 201 -20.78 13.43 18.46
N PHE A 202 -20.88 12.83 17.27
CA PHE A 202 -19.73 12.52 16.43
C PHE A 202 -19.98 12.89 14.96
N PRO A 203 -19.06 13.59 14.27
CA PRO A 203 -19.21 13.89 12.85
C PRO A 203 -19.29 12.59 12.04
N ALA A 204 -20.39 12.36 11.34
CA ALA A 204 -20.64 11.13 10.59
C ALA A 204 -19.53 10.79 9.59
N GLY A 205 -18.92 11.80 8.96
CA GLY A 205 -17.78 11.63 8.06
C GLY A 205 -16.55 11.01 8.72
N VAL A 206 -16.24 11.39 9.97
CA VAL A 206 -15.11 10.82 10.73
C VAL A 206 -15.40 9.36 11.07
N PHE A 207 -16.65 9.05 11.42
CA PHE A 207 -17.07 7.68 11.70
C PHE A 207 -17.00 6.79 10.45
N ILE A 208 -17.44 7.29 9.29
CA ILE A 208 -17.34 6.59 8.00
C ILE A 208 -15.87 6.34 7.63
N MET A 209 -15.01 7.33 7.76
CA MET A 209 -13.58 7.16 7.51
C MET A 209 -12.92 6.14 8.44
N LEU A 210 -13.24 6.17 9.74
CA LEU A 210 -12.71 5.20 10.69
C LEU A 210 -13.20 3.79 10.37
N ALA A 211 -14.46 3.62 10.02
CA ALA A 211 -15.01 2.33 9.64
C ALA A 211 -14.40 1.81 8.33
N GLU A 212 -14.31 2.65 7.30
CA GLU A 212 -13.65 2.32 6.04
C GLU A 212 -12.18 1.93 6.27
N PHE A 213 -11.46 2.68 7.10
CA PHE A 213 -10.11 2.31 7.48
C PHE A 213 -10.04 0.99 8.24
N LEU A 214 -10.92 0.73 9.20
CA LEU A 214 -10.84 -0.49 10.02
C LEU A 214 -11.24 -1.76 9.26
N PHE A 215 -12.20 -1.67 8.34
CA PHE A 215 -12.78 -2.84 7.68
C PHE A 215 -12.31 -3.03 6.23
N VAL A 216 -11.81 -1.97 5.58
CA VAL A 216 -11.41 -2.01 4.16
C VAL A 216 -9.93 -1.65 4.02
N ALA A 217 -9.55 -0.40 4.31
CA ALA A 217 -8.20 0.07 3.99
C ALA A 217 -7.12 -0.57 4.90
N GLY A 218 -7.38 -0.73 6.19
CA GLY A 218 -6.47 -1.32 7.17
C GLY A 218 -6.09 -2.76 6.87
N PRO A 219 -7.06 -3.66 6.60
CA PRO A 219 -6.80 -4.97 6.03
C PRO A 219 -5.93 -4.96 4.76
N PHE A 220 -6.22 -4.07 3.81
CA PHE A 220 -5.43 -3.95 2.59
C PHE A 220 -3.99 -3.49 2.87
N VAL A 221 -3.82 -2.44 3.69
CA VAL A 221 -2.52 -1.96 4.18
C VAL A 221 -1.75 -3.09 4.85
N ARG A 222 -2.43 -3.96 5.62
CA ARG A 222 -1.79 -5.08 6.31
C ARG A 222 -1.26 -6.13 5.34
N ILE A 223 -2.08 -6.52 4.36
CA ILE A 223 -1.70 -7.50 3.32
C ILE A 223 -0.49 -6.98 2.55
N MET A 224 -0.51 -5.71 2.18
CA MET A 224 0.62 -5.08 1.49
C MET A 224 1.86 -5.01 2.39
N GLY A 225 1.71 -4.69 3.68
CA GLY A 225 2.80 -4.72 4.66
C GLY A 225 3.44 -6.11 4.79
N ASP A 226 2.65 -7.17 4.87
CA ASP A 226 3.16 -8.56 4.89
C ASP A 226 3.88 -8.95 3.60
N PHE A 227 3.36 -8.48 2.47
CA PHE A 227 4.02 -8.68 1.20
C PHE A 227 5.36 -7.93 1.15
N PHE A 228 5.41 -6.67 1.60
CA PHE A 228 6.64 -5.87 1.64
C PHE A 228 7.70 -6.49 2.54
N ASP A 229 7.31 -7.06 3.68
CA ASP A 229 8.22 -7.78 4.58
C ASP A 229 8.93 -8.93 3.87
N LYS A 230 8.22 -9.67 3.02
CA LYS A 230 8.80 -10.80 2.27
C LYS A 230 9.58 -10.31 1.05
N TYR A 231 8.99 -9.39 0.29
CA TYR A 231 9.53 -8.92 -0.97
C TYR A 231 10.80 -8.07 -0.79
N SER A 232 10.97 -7.43 0.36
CA SER A 232 12.18 -6.66 0.65
C SER A 232 13.45 -7.52 0.68
N TYR A 233 13.37 -8.80 1.07
CA TYR A 233 14.49 -9.75 0.96
C TYR A 233 14.84 -10.03 -0.49
N THR A 234 13.85 -10.17 -1.37
CA THR A 234 14.08 -10.35 -2.81
C THR A 234 14.80 -9.13 -3.40
N LEU A 235 14.38 -7.93 -3.04
CA LEU A 235 15.04 -6.69 -3.47
C LEU A 235 16.46 -6.56 -2.90
N ALA A 236 16.64 -6.91 -1.62
CA ALA A 236 17.96 -6.89 -0.99
C ALA A 236 18.94 -7.83 -1.68
N THR A 237 18.53 -9.06 -1.98
CA THR A 237 19.38 -10.02 -2.71
C THR A 237 19.69 -9.54 -4.12
N ARG A 238 18.70 -8.98 -4.82
CA ARG A 238 18.87 -8.48 -6.19
C ARG A 238 19.84 -7.31 -6.29
N HIS A 239 19.78 -6.40 -5.32
CA HIS A 239 20.54 -5.15 -5.33
C HIS A 239 21.78 -5.19 -4.42
N ARG A 240 22.17 -6.35 -3.91
CA ARG A 240 23.29 -6.50 -2.96
C ARG A 240 24.59 -5.91 -3.48
N GLY A 241 24.95 -6.17 -4.73
CA GLY A 241 26.16 -5.61 -5.38
C GLY A 241 26.12 -4.08 -5.63
N PHE A 242 25.01 -3.40 -5.30
CA PHE A 242 25.01 -1.94 -5.24
C PHE A 242 25.71 -1.44 -3.97
N PHE A 243 25.54 -2.15 -2.84
CA PHE A 243 25.93 -1.74 -1.49
C PHE A 243 27.21 -2.39 -0.97
N GLU A 244 27.78 -3.32 -1.75
CA GLU A 244 29.13 -3.87 -1.60
C GLU A 244 30.11 -3.06 -2.46
#